data_AF-A0A5N6UKU2-F1
#
_entry.id   AF-A0A5N6UKU2-F1
#
_cell.length_a   1.000
_cell.length_b   1.000
_cell.length_c   1.000
_cell.angle_alpha   90.00
_cell.angle_beta   90.00
_cell.angle_gamma   90.00
#
_symmetry.space_group_name_H-M   'P 1'
#
loop_
_entity.id
_entity.type
_entity.pdbx_description
1 polymer ?
#
loop_
_entity_poly.entity_id
_entity_poly.type
_entity_poly.pdbx_seq_one_letter_code
_entity_poly.pdbx_strand_id
1 'polypeptide(L)'
;MPVLPPRYMVPPIGFRTEKQDGLGNTTRRDPDTGPYGVFIENNELLARPCSVHDVSIYRPYWHRATNQLRLLLWGNDQYRIAAADILDSLNIEIDVQASAWDHGLGTGFIEVTNWMKAGDQLRLALRDVHIYGSTARFEDVRDFIWERIRINNYPAEWRVTRQEFEAQIQSTAQFYGTYRRENRMDTDDGTFYELEVENGRGHEELAEQLGETCIYPPSSIF
;
A
#
# COMPACT_ATOMS: atom_id res chain seq x y z
N MET A 1 -6.33 14.31 18.16
CA MET A 1 -5.86 13.80 16.84
C MET A 1 -5.95 12.30 16.88
N PRO A 2 -6.51 11.60 15.89
CA PRO A 2 -6.42 10.15 15.86
C PRO A 2 -4.95 9.80 15.60
N VAL A 3 -4.35 9.11 16.56
CA VAL A 3 -3.02 8.51 16.40
C VAL A 3 -3.18 7.39 15.37
N LEU A 4 -2.31 7.35 14.37
CA LEU A 4 -2.32 6.23 13.42
C LEU A 4 -2.20 4.90 14.16
N PRO A 5 -2.79 3.84 13.60
CA PRO A 5 -2.49 2.49 14.07
C PRO A 5 -0.96 2.21 14.02
N PRO A 6 -0.49 1.23 14.80
CA PRO A 6 0.91 0.80 14.85
C PRO A 6 1.54 0.61 13.46
N ARG A 7 2.88 0.58 13.38
CA ARG A 7 3.56 0.57 12.08
C ARG A 7 3.06 -0.51 11.13
N TYR A 8 2.80 -1.68 11.67
CA TYR A 8 2.24 -2.81 10.97
C TYR A 8 1.03 -3.31 11.74
N MET A 9 -0.17 -3.14 11.17
CA MET A 9 -1.39 -3.72 11.71
C MET A 9 -1.92 -4.75 10.71
N VAL A 10 -1.86 -6.02 11.12
CA VAL A 10 -2.32 -7.16 10.32
C VAL A 10 -3.78 -6.91 9.92
N PRO A 11 -4.14 -7.16 8.65
CA PRO A 11 -5.49 -6.93 8.25
C PRO A 11 -6.45 -7.88 8.96
N PRO A 12 -7.62 -7.39 9.39
CA PRO A 12 -8.69 -8.27 9.84
C PRO A 12 -9.23 -9.10 8.67
N ILE A 13 -9.93 -10.19 9.01
CA ILE A 13 -10.48 -11.18 8.07
C ILE A 13 -11.71 -10.60 7.31
N GLY A 14 -11.54 -9.44 6.64
CA GLY A 14 -12.52 -8.73 5.82
C GLY A 14 -13.81 -8.30 6.56
N PHE A 15 -14.60 -7.40 5.95
CA PHE A 15 -15.97 -7.10 6.42
C PHE A 15 -17.01 -7.84 5.58
N ARG A 16 -18.19 -8.07 6.17
CA ARG A 16 -19.35 -8.61 5.46
C ARG A 16 -20.05 -7.47 4.72
N THR A 17 -20.32 -7.66 3.42
CA THR A 17 -21.23 -6.77 2.68
C THR A 17 -22.60 -7.43 2.58
N GLU A 18 -23.66 -6.63 2.76
CA GLU A 18 -25.03 -7.04 2.45
C GLU A 18 -25.21 -7.08 0.93
N LYS A 19 -24.84 -8.22 0.33
CA LYS A 19 -25.13 -8.52 -1.08
C LYS A 19 -26.03 -9.75 -1.13
N GLN A 20 -27.22 -9.61 -1.73
CA GLN A 20 -28.08 -10.75 -2.01
C GLN A 20 -27.43 -11.60 -3.09
N ASP A 21 -27.20 -12.88 -2.79
CA ASP A 21 -26.84 -13.87 -3.81
C ASP A 21 -28.08 -14.29 -4.64
N GLY A 22 -27.86 -15.05 -5.72
CA GLY A 22 -28.94 -15.57 -6.57
C GLY A 22 -29.91 -16.53 -5.87
N LEU A 23 -29.69 -16.83 -4.59
CA LEU A 23 -30.54 -17.68 -3.74
C LEU A 23 -31.23 -16.88 -2.63
N GLY A 24 -31.07 -15.55 -2.59
CA GLY A 24 -31.69 -14.67 -1.60
C GLY A 24 -30.99 -14.63 -0.24
N ASN A 25 -29.81 -15.25 -0.10
CA ASN A 25 -29.02 -15.15 1.13
C ASN A 25 -28.26 -13.82 1.14
N THR A 26 -28.39 -13.09 2.24
CA THR A 26 -27.52 -11.96 2.55
C THR A 26 -26.28 -12.50 3.24
N THR A 27 -25.14 -12.47 2.55
CA THR A 27 -23.75 -12.32 3.06
C THR A 27 -22.77 -13.02 2.13
N ARG A 28 -21.82 -12.28 1.55
CA ARG A 28 -20.60 -12.88 0.99
C ARG A 28 -19.40 -11.97 1.23
N ARG A 29 -18.28 -12.57 1.67
CA ARG A 29 -16.96 -11.93 1.74
C ARG A 29 -16.35 -11.97 0.33
N ASP A 30 -15.85 -10.84 -0.15
CA ASP A 30 -15.23 -10.73 -1.47
C ASP A 30 -13.71 -10.55 -1.32
N PRO A 31 -12.89 -11.55 -1.70
CA PRO A 31 -11.43 -11.49 -1.58
C PRO A 31 -10.79 -10.40 -2.45
N ASP A 32 -11.44 -9.94 -3.51
CA ASP A 32 -10.94 -8.82 -4.35
C ASP A 32 -11.15 -7.46 -3.64
N THR A 33 -12.00 -7.43 -2.62
CA THR A 33 -12.26 -6.25 -1.77
C THR A 33 -11.54 -6.31 -0.42
N GLY A 34 -10.96 -7.46 -0.08
CA GLY A 34 -10.23 -7.69 1.16
C GLY A 34 -8.89 -6.94 1.21
N PRO A 35 -8.32 -6.76 2.41
CA PRO A 35 -7.02 -6.12 2.58
C PRO A 35 -5.83 -7.05 2.27
N TYR A 36 -6.08 -8.29 1.86
CA TYR A 36 -5.03 -9.27 1.60
C TYR A 36 -4.45 -9.15 0.18
N GLY A 37 -3.12 -9.20 0.09
CA GLY A 37 -2.35 -9.42 -1.14
C GLY A 37 -1.97 -8.17 -1.92
N VAL A 38 -0.67 -7.83 -1.92
CA VAL A 38 -0.04 -6.99 -2.95
C VAL A 38 0.42 -7.92 -4.08
N PHE A 39 -0.33 -7.96 -5.17
CA PHE A 39 0.01 -8.76 -6.35
C PHE A 39 0.68 -7.87 -7.41
N ILE A 40 1.85 -7.31 -7.09
CA ILE A 40 2.67 -6.66 -8.12
C ILE A 40 3.58 -7.73 -8.73
N GLU A 41 3.00 -8.51 -9.64
CA GLU A 41 3.75 -9.49 -10.43
C GLU A 41 4.81 -8.78 -11.29
N ASN A 42 5.99 -9.37 -11.29
CA ASN A 42 7.25 -8.88 -11.86
C ASN A 42 7.19 -8.94 -13.40
N ASN A 43 6.44 -8.05 -14.04
CA ASN A 43 6.12 -8.18 -15.47
C ASN A 43 6.86 -7.21 -16.42
N GLU A 44 7.68 -6.28 -15.93
CA GLU A 44 8.52 -5.47 -16.84
C GLU A 44 9.86 -6.16 -17.10
N LEU A 45 9.82 -7.14 -18.00
CA LEU A 45 10.97 -7.91 -18.52
C LEU A 45 12.05 -7.03 -19.20
N LEU A 46 11.80 -5.74 -19.37
CA LEU A 46 12.65 -4.81 -20.10
C LEU A 46 13.59 -4.01 -19.19
N ALA A 47 13.22 -3.74 -17.93
CA ALA A 47 14.06 -2.92 -17.07
C ALA A 47 15.30 -3.71 -16.60
N ARG A 48 16.49 -3.14 -16.86
CA ARG A 48 17.76 -3.69 -16.39
C ARG A 48 18.31 -2.83 -15.26
N PRO A 49 18.82 -3.45 -14.19
CA PRO A 49 19.51 -2.73 -13.13
C PRO A 49 20.59 -1.80 -13.68
N CYS A 50 20.50 -0.51 -13.37
CA CYS A 50 21.56 0.45 -13.71
C CYS A 50 22.75 0.21 -12.78
N SER A 51 23.96 0.08 -13.35
CA SER A 51 25.19 0.03 -12.56
C SER A 51 25.38 1.32 -11.75
N VAL A 52 25.96 1.21 -10.55
CA VAL A 52 26.28 2.36 -9.69
C VAL A 52 27.20 3.36 -10.40
N HIS A 53 28.06 2.87 -11.30
CA HIS A 53 28.98 3.70 -12.08
C HIS A 53 28.26 4.59 -13.12
N ASP A 54 27.10 4.15 -13.60
CA ASP A 54 26.37 4.82 -14.68
C ASP A 54 25.23 5.71 -14.16
N VAL A 55 24.94 5.67 -12.85
CA VAL A 55 23.89 6.47 -12.20
C VAL A 55 23.98 7.96 -12.54
N SER A 56 25.18 8.53 -12.63
CA SER A 56 25.37 9.95 -12.94
C SER A 56 24.84 10.33 -14.32
N ILE A 57 24.86 9.38 -15.26
CA ILE A 57 24.44 9.56 -16.65
C ILE A 57 22.91 9.56 -16.73
N TYR A 58 22.24 8.68 -15.99
CA TYR A 58 20.77 8.55 -16.01
C TYR A 58 20.05 9.53 -15.07
N ARG A 59 20.75 10.07 -14.06
CA ARG A 59 20.17 10.99 -13.07
C ARG A 59 19.39 12.18 -13.66
N PRO A 60 19.82 12.85 -14.75
CA PRO A 60 19.03 13.92 -15.35
C PRO A 60 17.65 13.47 -15.87
N TYR A 61 17.56 12.26 -16.43
CA TYR A 61 16.29 11.67 -16.88
C TYR A 61 15.41 11.33 -15.68
N TRP A 62 15.99 10.68 -14.67
CA TRP A 62 15.27 10.36 -13.45
C TRP A 62 14.75 11.60 -12.72
N HIS A 63 15.51 12.70 -12.70
CA HIS A 63 15.03 13.93 -12.09
C HIS A 63 13.79 14.50 -12.82
N ARG A 64 13.73 14.38 -14.16
CA ARG A 64 12.53 14.75 -14.95
C ARG A 64 11.32 13.85 -14.63
N ALA A 65 11.56 12.60 -14.26
CA ALA A 65 10.51 11.63 -13.94
C ALA A 65 9.89 11.82 -12.54
N THR A 66 10.59 12.47 -11.60
CA THR A 66 10.19 12.53 -10.18
C THR A 66 8.73 12.96 -9.99
N ASN A 67 8.28 14.03 -10.67
CA ASN A 67 6.90 14.50 -10.53
C ASN A 67 5.88 13.52 -11.13
N GLN A 68 6.21 12.88 -12.25
CA GLN A 68 5.31 11.92 -12.90
C GLN A 68 5.16 10.65 -12.06
N LEU A 69 6.23 10.18 -11.42
CA LEU A 69 6.14 9.06 -10.48
C LEU A 69 5.24 9.39 -9.27
N ARG A 70 5.31 10.62 -8.75
CA ARG A 70 4.39 11.07 -7.70
C ARG A 70 2.95 11.07 -8.18
N LEU A 71 2.70 11.47 -9.43
CA LEU A 71 1.37 11.40 -10.03
C LEU A 71 0.92 9.94 -10.25
N LEU A 72 1.79 9.01 -10.66
CA LEU A 72 1.45 7.58 -10.74
C LEU A 72 1.00 7.01 -9.40
N LEU A 73 1.66 7.40 -8.31
CA LEU A 73 1.41 6.88 -6.97
C LEU A 73 0.17 7.50 -6.30
N TRP A 74 -0.03 8.81 -6.46
CA TRP A 74 -1.02 9.57 -5.67
C TRP A 74 -1.99 10.40 -6.50
N GLY A 75 -1.80 10.49 -7.82
CA GLY A 75 -2.69 11.21 -8.72
C GLY A 75 -4.06 10.54 -8.86
N ASN A 76 -5.02 11.31 -9.38
CA ASN A 76 -6.26 10.73 -9.88
C ASN A 76 -6.02 9.95 -11.19
N ASP A 77 -7.04 9.24 -11.68
CA ASP A 77 -6.88 8.34 -12.83
C ASP A 77 -6.40 9.08 -14.09
N GLN A 78 -6.91 10.29 -14.32
CA GLN A 78 -6.51 11.10 -15.47
C GLN A 78 -5.04 11.51 -15.38
N TYR A 79 -4.59 11.97 -14.20
CA TYR A 79 -3.18 12.34 -14.00
C TYR A 79 -2.25 11.14 -14.05
N ARG A 80 -2.70 9.97 -13.60
CA ARG A 80 -1.93 8.73 -13.66
C ARG A 80 -1.72 8.27 -15.10
N ILE A 81 -2.76 8.29 -15.93
CA ILE A 81 -2.66 7.95 -17.36
C ILE A 81 -1.69 8.90 -18.06
N ALA A 82 -1.87 10.22 -17.87
CA ALA A 82 -1.00 11.21 -18.49
C ALA A 82 0.46 11.08 -18.01
N ALA A 83 0.68 10.79 -16.73
CA ALA A 83 2.01 10.57 -16.17
C ALA A 83 2.69 9.31 -16.75
N ALA A 84 1.93 8.23 -16.95
CA ALA A 84 2.42 7.02 -17.59
C ALA A 84 2.89 7.31 -19.03
N ASP A 85 2.08 7.99 -19.84
CA ASP A 85 2.42 8.36 -21.22
C ASP A 85 3.71 9.21 -21.29
N ILE A 86 3.88 10.15 -20.35
CA ILE A 86 5.08 11.00 -20.27
C ILE A 86 6.31 10.15 -19.89
N LEU A 87 6.16 9.21 -18.96
CA LEU A 87 7.25 8.33 -18.53
C LEU A 87 7.64 7.33 -19.62
N ASP A 88 6.68 6.80 -20.36
CA ASP A 88 6.95 5.93 -21.52
C ASP A 88 7.69 6.70 -22.61
N SER A 89 7.30 7.95 -22.86
CA SER A 89 8.03 8.84 -23.78
C SER A 89 9.47 9.09 -23.31
N LEU A 90 9.67 9.29 -22.00
CA LEU A 90 11.00 9.46 -21.41
C LEU A 90 11.83 8.18 -21.51
N ASN A 91 11.22 7.02 -21.34
CA ASN A 91 11.87 5.72 -21.48
C ASN A 91 12.39 5.49 -22.91
N ILE A 92 11.65 5.94 -23.93
CA ILE A 92 12.14 5.95 -25.31
C ILE A 92 13.41 6.80 -25.44
N GLU A 93 13.44 8.00 -24.83
CA GLU A 93 14.64 8.84 -24.83
C GLU A 93 15.82 8.13 -24.15
N ILE A 94 15.57 7.46 -23.02
CA ILE A 94 16.59 6.72 -22.26
C ILE A 94 17.16 5.58 -23.11
N ASP A 95 16.33 4.78 -23.78
CA ASP A 95 16.79 3.65 -24.60
C ASP A 95 17.62 4.10 -25.82
N VAL A 96 17.25 5.23 -26.44
CA VAL A 96 18.03 5.83 -27.53
C VAL A 96 19.44 6.19 -27.03
N GLN A 97 19.55 6.78 -25.84
CA GLN A 97 20.84 7.15 -25.28
C GLN A 97 21.64 5.96 -24.76
N ALA A 98 20.98 5.00 -24.12
CA ALA A 98 21.61 3.76 -23.68
C ALA A 98 22.31 3.08 -24.87
N SER A 99 21.63 2.98 -26.01
CA SER A 99 22.21 2.46 -27.26
C SER A 99 23.41 3.27 -27.75
N ALA A 100 23.36 4.61 -27.64
CA ALA A 100 24.46 5.50 -28.05
C ALA A 100 25.71 5.38 -27.16
N TRP A 101 25.53 4.99 -25.89
CA TRP A 101 26.62 4.77 -24.94
C TRP A 101 27.09 3.31 -24.88
N ASP A 102 26.59 2.44 -25.77
CA ASP A 102 26.82 0.99 -25.74
C ASP A 102 26.38 0.34 -24.41
N HIS A 103 25.38 0.94 -23.76
CA HIS A 103 24.70 0.35 -22.62
C HIS A 103 23.56 -0.54 -23.16
N GLY A 104 23.35 -1.70 -22.52
CA GLY A 104 22.28 -2.60 -22.93
C GLY A 104 20.89 -1.94 -22.85
N LEU A 105 20.02 -2.21 -23.82
CA LEU A 105 18.62 -1.74 -23.80
C LEU A 105 17.95 -2.04 -22.46
N GLY A 106 17.14 -1.10 -21.97
CA GLY A 106 16.52 -1.19 -20.67
C GLY A 106 17.38 -0.72 -19.50
N THR A 107 18.64 -0.32 -19.72
CA THR A 107 19.49 0.24 -18.65
C THR A 107 19.01 1.64 -18.29
N GLY A 108 18.71 1.85 -17.01
CA GLY A 108 18.18 3.13 -16.50
C GLY A 108 16.71 3.38 -16.83
N PHE A 109 16.06 2.41 -17.49
CA PHE A 109 14.63 2.40 -17.82
C PHE A 109 13.78 2.45 -16.56
N ILE A 110 12.68 3.18 -16.60
CA ILE A 110 11.75 3.34 -15.48
C ILE A 110 10.62 2.33 -15.63
N GLU A 111 10.39 1.52 -14.59
CA GLU A 111 9.37 0.47 -14.55
C GLU A 111 7.93 1.03 -14.39
N VAL A 112 7.42 1.73 -15.41
CA VAL A 112 6.14 2.49 -15.39
C VAL A 112 4.97 1.62 -14.94
N THR A 113 4.86 0.39 -15.44
CA THR A 113 3.78 -0.53 -15.07
C THR A 113 3.85 -0.89 -13.58
N ASN A 114 5.05 -1.15 -13.06
CA ASN A 114 5.23 -1.47 -11.64
C ASN A 114 4.90 -0.27 -10.75
N TRP A 115 5.29 0.95 -11.14
CA TRP A 115 4.95 2.18 -10.42
C TRP A 115 3.44 2.48 -10.47
N MET A 116 2.79 2.23 -11.62
CA MET A 116 1.35 2.37 -11.76
C MET A 116 0.63 1.38 -10.83
N LYS A 117 0.99 0.10 -10.85
CA LYS A 117 0.43 -0.92 -9.95
C LYS A 117 0.65 -0.56 -8.48
N ALA A 118 1.83 -0.05 -8.12
CA ALA A 118 2.09 0.42 -6.76
C ALA A 118 1.11 1.54 -6.35
N GLY A 119 0.80 2.48 -7.25
CA GLY A 119 -0.23 3.50 -7.04
C GLY A 119 -1.64 2.91 -6.82
N ASP A 120 -2.04 1.88 -7.57
CA ASP A 120 -3.31 1.19 -7.35
C ASP A 120 -3.38 0.59 -5.94
N GLN A 121 -2.29 -0.06 -5.54
CA GLN A 121 -2.17 -0.68 -4.22
C GLN A 121 -2.16 0.36 -3.09
N LEU A 122 -1.60 1.55 -3.29
CA LEU A 122 -1.67 2.64 -2.32
C LEU A 122 -3.10 3.18 -2.14
N ARG A 123 -3.90 3.26 -3.21
CA ARG A 123 -5.32 3.64 -3.09
C ARG A 123 -6.13 2.60 -2.34
N LEU A 124 -5.83 1.32 -2.56
CA LEU A 124 -6.38 0.24 -1.75
C LEU A 124 -5.89 0.34 -0.29
N ALA A 125 -4.65 0.74 -0.04
CA ALA A 125 -4.15 0.92 1.33
C ALA A 125 -4.87 2.07 2.06
N LEU A 126 -5.25 3.15 1.37
CA LEU A 126 -6.08 4.20 1.93
C LEU A 126 -7.47 3.68 2.32
N ARG A 127 -8.11 2.92 1.42
CA ARG A 127 -9.34 2.19 1.74
C ARG A 127 -9.13 1.31 2.97
N ASP A 128 -8.03 0.58 3.01
CA ASP A 128 -7.78 -0.41 4.05
C ASP A 128 -7.58 0.23 5.43
N VAL A 129 -6.92 1.39 5.50
CA VAL A 129 -6.83 2.16 6.74
C VAL A 129 -8.20 2.67 7.16
N HIS A 130 -8.97 3.25 6.23
CA HIS A 130 -10.26 3.83 6.58
C HIS A 130 -11.30 2.78 6.97
N ILE A 131 -11.29 1.61 6.34
CA ILE A 131 -12.32 0.59 6.55
C ILE A 131 -11.87 -0.48 7.55
N TYR A 132 -10.62 -0.93 7.46
CA TYR A 132 -10.09 -2.04 8.26
C TYR A 132 -9.12 -1.61 9.36
N GLY A 133 -8.74 -0.32 9.43
CA GLY A 133 -7.68 0.14 10.33
C GLY A 133 -6.29 -0.44 10.02
N SER A 134 -6.11 -1.08 8.85
CA SER A 134 -4.90 -1.82 8.52
C SER A 134 -3.93 -0.99 7.69
N THR A 135 -2.64 -1.07 8.04
CA THR A 135 -1.53 -0.47 7.28
C THR A 135 -0.72 -1.48 6.48
N ALA A 136 -1.05 -2.77 6.54
CA ALA A 136 -0.21 -3.84 5.99
C ALA A 136 0.07 -3.64 4.49
N ARG A 137 -0.96 -3.36 3.68
CA ARG A 137 -0.80 -3.11 2.24
C ARG A 137 0.12 -1.91 1.96
N PHE A 138 0.07 -0.86 2.77
CA PHE A 138 0.96 0.28 2.62
C PHE A 138 2.43 -0.11 2.87
N GLU A 139 2.67 -0.88 3.93
CA GLU A 139 4.02 -1.32 4.29
C GLU A 139 4.59 -2.26 3.19
N ASP A 140 3.77 -3.17 2.65
CA ASP A 140 4.15 -4.04 1.52
C ASP A 140 4.53 -3.23 0.26
N VAL A 141 3.73 -2.22 -0.11
CA VAL A 141 4.04 -1.35 -1.26
C VAL A 141 5.29 -0.52 -1.00
N ARG A 142 5.48 -0.03 0.23
CA ARG A 142 6.68 0.73 0.60
C ARG A 142 7.94 -0.11 0.45
N ASP A 143 7.89 -1.36 0.90
CA ASP A 143 9.01 -2.29 0.81
C ASP A 143 9.28 -2.66 -0.66
N PHE A 144 8.24 -2.93 -1.45
CA PHE A 144 8.35 -3.13 -2.90
C PHE A 144 9.07 -1.97 -3.60
N ILE A 145 8.66 -0.72 -3.34
CA ILE A 145 9.28 0.47 -3.93
C ILE A 145 10.74 0.61 -3.47
N TRP A 146 11.02 0.36 -2.20
CA TRP A 146 12.37 0.40 -1.67
C TRP A 146 13.30 -0.63 -2.33
N GLU A 147 12.82 -1.85 -2.55
CA GLU A 147 13.57 -2.89 -3.26
C GLU A 147 13.91 -2.45 -4.68
N ARG A 148 12.95 -1.87 -5.42
CA ARG A 148 13.19 -1.36 -6.79
C ARG A 148 14.22 -0.25 -6.81
N ILE A 149 14.13 0.70 -5.88
CA ILE A 149 15.10 1.78 -5.76
C ILE A 149 16.50 1.21 -5.53
N ARG A 150 16.63 0.21 -4.67
CA ARG A 150 17.90 -0.45 -4.38
C ARG A 150 18.45 -1.25 -5.55
N ILE A 151 17.61 -2.06 -6.20
CA ILE A 151 18.03 -2.95 -7.29
C ILE A 151 18.47 -2.13 -8.50
N ASN A 152 17.72 -1.08 -8.85
CA ASN A 152 17.99 -0.27 -10.04
C ASN A 152 18.83 0.98 -9.79
N ASN A 153 19.25 1.22 -8.55
CA ASN A 153 19.97 2.43 -8.12
C ASN A 153 19.23 3.75 -8.47
N TYR A 154 17.90 3.73 -8.40
CA TYR A 154 17.08 4.92 -8.61
C TYR A 154 17.31 5.98 -7.51
N PRO A 155 16.87 7.23 -7.73
CA PRO A 155 16.92 8.26 -6.71
C PRO A 155 16.15 7.87 -5.43
N ALA A 156 16.79 8.02 -4.27
CA ALA A 156 16.16 7.74 -2.97
C ALA A 156 14.95 8.64 -2.68
N GLU A 157 14.87 9.80 -3.32
CA GLU A 157 13.72 10.71 -3.25
C GLU A 157 12.46 10.15 -3.89
N TRP A 158 12.50 9.02 -4.61
CA TRP A 158 11.32 8.33 -5.14
C TRP A 158 10.62 7.42 -4.13
N ARG A 159 11.21 7.25 -2.93
CA ARG A 159 10.60 6.48 -1.85
C ARG A 159 9.21 7.00 -1.50
N VAL A 160 8.33 6.10 -1.07
CA VAL A 160 7.07 6.49 -0.43
C VAL A 160 7.28 6.59 1.07
N THR A 161 6.85 7.71 1.65
CA THR A 161 7.01 7.97 3.08
C THR A 161 5.71 7.80 3.85
N ARG A 162 5.82 7.50 5.14
CA ARG A 162 4.66 7.45 6.04
C ARG A 162 3.97 8.81 6.15
N GLN A 163 4.74 9.90 6.10
CA GLN A 163 4.22 11.27 6.13
C GLN A 163 3.33 11.58 4.91
N GLU A 164 3.74 11.14 3.72
CA GLU A 164 2.89 11.26 2.52
C GLU A 164 1.60 10.43 2.67
N PHE A 165 1.72 9.20 3.18
CA PHE A 165 0.54 8.36 3.42
C PHE A 165 -0.42 8.95 4.44
N GLU A 166 0.10 9.53 5.52
CA GLU A 166 -0.68 10.27 6.53
C GLU A 166 -1.44 11.44 5.93
N ALA A 167 -0.78 12.23 5.09
CA ALA A 167 -1.43 13.34 4.40
C ALA A 167 -2.56 12.86 3.48
N GLN A 168 -2.38 11.70 2.82
CA GLN A 168 -3.40 11.09 1.98
C GLN A 168 -4.58 10.54 2.78
N ILE A 169 -4.34 9.88 3.93
CA ILE A 169 -5.41 9.46 4.84
C ILE A 169 -6.26 10.65 5.27
N GLN A 170 -5.61 11.78 5.61
CA GLN A 170 -6.32 13.01 5.99
C GLN A 170 -7.12 13.59 4.82
N SER A 171 -6.55 13.63 3.61
CA SER A 171 -7.22 14.17 2.42
C SER A 171 -8.43 13.32 1.98
N THR A 172 -8.40 12.00 2.20
CA THR A 172 -9.47 11.08 1.81
C THR A 172 -10.50 10.78 2.90
N ALA A 173 -10.32 11.31 4.11
CA ALA A 173 -11.17 10.99 5.27
C ALA A 173 -12.66 11.27 5.02
N GLN A 174 -13.00 12.40 4.40
CA GLN A 174 -14.39 12.76 4.11
C GLN A 174 -15.03 11.80 3.09
N PHE A 175 -14.29 11.45 2.04
CA PHE A 175 -14.75 10.52 1.00
C PHE A 175 -15.10 9.16 1.62
N TYR A 176 -14.18 8.56 2.38
CA TYR A 176 -14.42 7.26 3.01
C TYR A 176 -15.43 7.32 4.17
N GLY A 177 -15.58 8.48 4.82
CA GLY A 177 -16.64 8.71 5.80
C GLY A 177 -18.04 8.71 5.17
N THR A 178 -18.19 9.27 3.97
CA THR A 178 -19.44 9.19 3.20
C THR A 178 -19.66 7.79 2.64
N TYR A 179 -18.64 7.19 2.04
CA TYR A 179 -18.70 5.83 1.47
C TYR A 179 -19.18 4.79 2.49
N ARG A 180 -18.67 4.84 3.73
CA ARG A 180 -19.10 3.94 4.82
C ARG A 180 -20.58 4.08 5.16
N ARG A 181 -21.07 5.33 5.27
CA ARG A 181 -22.48 5.63 5.59
C ARG A 181 -23.43 5.15 4.48
N GLU A 182 -23.06 5.38 3.23
CA GLU A 182 -23.89 5.03 2.06
C GLU A 182 -23.95 3.52 1.82
N ASN A 183 -22.85 2.80 2.05
CA ASN A 183 -22.75 1.37 1.80
C ASN A 183 -23.09 0.48 3.01
N ARG A 184 -23.56 1.08 4.13
CA ARG A 184 -23.89 0.37 5.39
C ARG A 184 -22.83 -0.64 5.82
N MET A 185 -21.56 -0.25 5.68
CA MET A 185 -20.46 -1.15 6.02
C MET A 185 -20.36 -1.28 7.53
N ASP A 186 -20.54 -2.51 8.02
CA ASP A 186 -20.24 -2.86 9.40
C ASP A 186 -18.71 -2.97 9.55
N THR A 187 -18.13 -1.99 10.23
CA THR A 187 -16.70 -1.94 10.52
C THR A 187 -16.37 -2.42 11.93
N ASP A 188 -17.38 -2.70 12.76
CA ASP A 188 -17.19 -3.17 14.14
C ASP A 188 -16.73 -4.64 14.14
N ASP A 189 -17.17 -5.42 13.13
CA ASP A 189 -16.74 -6.79 12.86
C ASP A 189 -15.28 -6.91 12.35
N GLY A 190 -14.64 -5.80 12.00
CA GLY A 190 -13.21 -5.74 11.65
C GLY A 190 -12.27 -6.07 12.82
N THR A 191 -12.81 -6.36 14.01
CA THR A 191 -12.04 -6.78 15.18
C THR A 191 -12.34 -8.22 15.59
N PHE A 192 -12.87 -9.07 14.69
CA PHE A 192 -13.01 -10.50 14.97
C PHE A 192 -11.64 -11.20 14.94
N TYR A 193 -10.96 -11.19 16.08
CA TYR A 193 -9.89 -12.11 16.45
C TYR A 193 -10.45 -13.53 16.68
N GLU A 194 -11.03 -14.16 15.66
CA GLU A 194 -11.21 -15.62 15.69
C GLU A 194 -9.90 -16.30 15.28
N LEU A 195 -8.85 -16.10 16.07
CA LEU A 195 -7.64 -16.94 16.07
C LEU A 195 -6.82 -16.81 17.36
N GLU A 196 -7.49 -16.44 18.45
CA GLU A 196 -7.40 -17.34 19.59
C GLU A 196 -8.42 -18.48 19.39
N VAL A 197 -8.05 -19.70 19.80
CA VAL A 197 -8.89 -20.89 20.12
C VAL A 197 -8.57 -22.18 19.35
N GLU A 198 -8.12 -22.18 18.08
CA GLU A 198 -7.75 -23.47 17.45
C GLU A 198 -6.40 -24.06 17.93
N ASN A 199 -5.54 -23.29 18.61
CA ASN A 199 -4.21 -23.76 19.07
C ASN A 199 -3.85 -23.46 20.53
N GLY A 200 -4.83 -23.25 21.43
CA GLY A 200 -4.67 -23.47 22.88
C GLY A 200 -3.47 -22.82 23.59
N ARG A 201 -3.17 -21.53 23.37
CA ARG A 201 -2.28 -20.75 24.25
C ARG A 201 -3.09 -19.66 24.93
N GLY A 202 -3.15 -19.73 26.26
CA GLY A 202 -4.05 -18.92 27.08
C GLY A 202 -3.60 -17.47 27.25
N HIS A 203 -4.58 -16.57 27.19
CA HIS A 203 -4.52 -15.13 27.44
C HIS A 203 -3.77 -14.67 28.71
N GLU A 204 -3.51 -15.54 29.69
CA GLU A 204 -2.88 -15.16 30.97
C GLU A 204 -1.41 -14.73 30.80
N GLU A 205 -0.66 -15.32 29.86
CA GLU A 205 0.76 -14.95 29.60
C GLU A 205 0.91 -13.56 28.95
N LEU A 206 -0.12 -13.11 28.23
CA LEU A 206 -0.15 -11.81 27.53
C LEU A 206 -0.53 -10.66 28.47
N ALA A 207 -1.39 -10.92 29.46
CA ALA A 207 -1.76 -9.95 30.49
C ALA A 207 -0.61 -9.67 31.46
N GLU A 208 0.21 -10.68 31.78
CA GLU A 208 1.40 -10.53 32.63
C GLU A 208 2.52 -9.72 31.95
N GLN A 209 2.68 -9.83 30.63
CA GLN A 209 3.71 -9.10 29.87
C GLN A 209 3.38 -7.62 29.61
N LEU A 210 2.10 -7.25 29.63
CA LEU A 210 1.63 -5.89 29.32
C LEU A 210 1.43 -5.00 30.56
N GLY A 211 1.72 -5.50 31.76
CA GLY A 211 1.93 -4.65 32.94
C GLY A 211 0.72 -3.88 33.46
N GLU A 212 -0.51 -4.27 33.11
CA GLU A 212 -1.73 -3.66 33.65
C GLU A 212 -2.25 -4.47 34.84
N THR A 213 -1.72 -4.17 36.03
CA THR A 213 -2.32 -4.62 37.30
C THR A 213 -3.67 -3.93 37.50
N CYS A 214 -4.77 -4.67 37.35
CA CYS A 214 -6.09 -4.26 37.81
C CYS A 214 -6.11 -4.14 39.35
N ILE A 215 -6.26 -2.91 39.84
CA ILE A 215 -6.63 -2.63 41.23
C ILE A 215 -8.15 -2.80 41.33
N TYR A 216 -8.60 -3.83 42.05
CA TYR A 216 -10.01 -4.06 42.37
C TYR A 216 -10.55 -2.94 43.29
N PRO A 217 -11.80 -2.46 43.11
CA PRO A 217 -12.51 -1.75 44.17
C PRO A 217 -13.14 -2.77 45.16
N PRO A 218 -13.41 -2.37 46.41
CA PRO A 218 -13.76 -3.30 47.47
C PRO A 218 -15.23 -3.71 47.39
N SER A 219 -15.48 -5.02 47.46
CA SER A 219 -16.82 -5.58 47.71
C SER A 219 -16.90 -6.05 49.15
N SER A 220 -17.60 -5.29 49.97
CA SER A 220 -18.01 -5.67 51.31
C SER A 220 -19.37 -6.39 51.30
N ILE A 221 -19.54 -7.34 52.24
CA ILE A 221 -20.80 -7.99 52.72
C ILE A 221 -21.28 -9.14 51.80
N PHE A 222 -21.44 -10.40 52.23
CA PHE A 222 -21.87 -10.99 53.51
C PHE A 222 -20.89 -12.03 54.08
#